data_AF-A0A0R2B976-F1
#
_entry.id   AF-A0A0R2B976-F1
#
_cell.length_a   1.000
_cell.length_b   1.000
_cell.length_c   1.000
_cell.angle_alpha   90.00
_cell.angle_beta   90.00
_cell.angle_gamma   90.00
#
_symmetry.space_group_name_H-M   'P 1'
#
loop_
_entity.id
_entity.type
_entity.pdbx_description
1 polymer ?
#
loop_
_entity_poly.entity_id
_entity_poly.type
_entity_poly.pdbx_seq_one_letter_code
_entity_poly.pdbx_strand_id
1 'polypeptide(L)' 'MIEVPIEFNIGPGVIVRPYRFKNGFGYEFVSKDRLHMTDDDILAEVLRENIPREAVLTEFQRRRAAIEHALNLLLPERN' A
#
# COMPACT_ATOMS: atom_id res chain seq x y z
N MET A 1 -21.89 -4.41 -12.56
CA MET A 1 -21.77 -2.95 -12.44
C MET A 1 -21.50 -2.65 -10.97
N ILE A 2 -20.42 -1.93 -10.65
CA ILE A 2 -20.10 -1.54 -9.27
C ILE A 2 -20.57 -0.10 -9.11
N GLU A 3 -21.40 0.16 -8.11
CA GLU A 3 -21.90 1.50 -7.81
C GLU A 3 -21.04 2.11 -6.71
N VAL A 4 -20.57 3.34 -6.93
CA VAL A 4 -19.71 4.07 -6.01
C VAL A 4 -20.43 5.36 -5.61
N PRO A 5 -20.58 5.67 -4.32
CA PRO A 5 -21.20 6.93 -3.89
C PRO A 5 -20.43 8.15 -4.39
N ILE A 6 -21.16 9.19 -4.81
CA ILE A 6 -20.59 10.38 -5.45
C ILE A 6 -19.62 11.16 -4.55
N GLU A 7 -19.82 11.07 -3.24
CA GLU A 7 -18.96 11.66 -2.19
C GLU A 7 -17.51 11.15 -2.20
N PHE A 8 -17.24 9.99 -2.80
CA PHE A 8 -15.87 9.49 -2.97
C PHE A 8 -15.10 10.16 -4.12
N ASN A 9 -15.77 10.99 -4.95
CA ASN A 9 -15.17 11.75 -6.06
C ASN A 9 -14.29 10.89 -7.01
N ILE A 10 -14.74 9.66 -7.30
CA ILE A 10 -14.00 8.69 -8.12
C ILE A 10 -14.41 8.87 -9.58
N GLY A 11 -13.46 9.33 -10.41
CA GLY A 11 -13.68 9.56 -11.83
C GLY A 11 -13.85 8.28 -12.66
N PRO A 12 -14.43 8.39 -13.87
CA PRO A 12 -14.48 7.27 -14.81
C PRO A 12 -13.07 6.82 -15.22
N GLY A 13 -12.87 5.51 -15.39
CA GLY A 13 -11.59 4.92 -15.81
C GLY A 13 -10.67 4.44 -14.68
N VAL A 14 -11.14 4.48 -13.43
CA VAL A 14 -10.41 3.94 -12.28
C VAL A 14 -10.38 2.41 -12.32
N ILE A 15 -9.19 1.84 -12.09
CA ILE A 15 -8.95 0.40 -12.06
C ILE A 15 -9.18 -0.09 -10.65
N VAL A 16 -9.87 -1.21 -10.50
CA VAL A 16 -10.07 -1.88 -9.21
C VAL A 16 -9.51 -3.30 -9.25
N ARG A 17 -8.99 -3.78 -8.13
CA ARG A 17 -8.55 -5.15 -7.94
C ARG A 17 -9.53 -5.87 -6.99
N PRO A 18 -10.09 -7.02 -7.39
CA PRO A 18 -10.88 -7.84 -6.48
C PRO A 18 -9.95 -8.52 -5.46
N TYR A 19 -10.39 -8.59 -4.21
CA TYR A 19 -9.70 -9.37 -3.18
C TYR A 19 -10.69 -10.14 -2.31
N ARG A 20 -10.22 -11.23 -1.72
CA ARG A 20 -11.07 -12.18 -0.99
C ARG A 20 -10.85 -12.06 0.51
N PHE A 21 -11.95 -12.01 1.24
CA PHE A 21 -12.00 -12.11 2.70
C PHE A 21 -12.56 -13.47 3.14
N LYS A 22 -12.46 -13.77 4.44
CA LYS A 22 -13.07 -14.97 5.03
C LYS A 22 -14.59 -15.02 4.83
N ASN A 23 -15.24 -13.88 4.73
CA ASN A 23 -16.70 -13.72 4.67
C ASN A 23 -17.20 -13.07 3.36
N GLY A 24 -16.37 -12.91 2.33
CA GLY A 24 -16.81 -12.32 1.07
C GLY A 24 -15.69 -11.87 0.14
N PHE A 25 -16.03 -10.96 -0.76
CA PHE A 25 -15.10 -10.32 -1.70
C PHE A 25 -15.23 -8.80 -1.61
N GLY A 26 -14.11 -8.11 -1.72
CA GLY A 26 -14.04 -6.65 -1.80
C GLY A 26 -13.37 -6.20 -3.10
N TYR A 27 -13.48 -4.90 -3.40
CA TYR A 27 -12.77 -4.24 -4.49
C TYR A 27 -11.91 -3.12 -3.91
N GLU A 28 -10.64 -3.09 -4.30
CA GLU A 28 -9.69 -2.06 -3.89
C GLU A 28 -9.31 -1.20 -5.10
N PHE A 29 -9.24 0.13 -4.92
CA PHE A 29 -8.80 1.04 -5.97
C PHE A 29 -7.30 0.88 -6.22
N VAL A 30 -6.95 0.61 -7.48
CA VAL A 30 -5.56 0.50 -7.92
C VAL A 30 -5.11 1.85 -8.45
N SER A 31 -4.33 2.58 -7.65
CA SER A 31 -3.58 3.71 -8.17
C SER A 31 -2.44 3.20 -9.07
N LYS A 32 -2.30 3.77 -10.28
CA LYS A 32 -1.09 3.56 -11.09
C LYS A 32 0.13 4.27 -10.49
N ASP A 33 -0.11 5.23 -9.61
CA ASP A 33 0.94 5.89 -8.84
C ASP A 33 1.32 4.96 -7.70
N ARG A 34 2.53 4.41 -7.80
CA ARG A 34 3.16 3.44 -6.89
C ARG A 34 3.45 3.99 -5.48
N LEU A 35 2.60 4.86 -4.95
CA LEU A 35 2.76 5.47 -3.63
C LEU A 35 2.15 4.63 -2.50
N HIS A 36 1.45 3.54 -2.83
CA HIS A 36 0.94 2.59 -1.85
C HIS A 36 1.92 1.42 -1.70
N MET A 37 3.01 1.64 -0.97
CA MET A 37 3.91 0.58 -0.56
C MET A 37 3.39 0.04 0.78
N THR A 38 2.85 -1.18 0.79
CA THR A 38 2.26 -1.78 1.99
C THR A 38 3.33 -2.45 2.86
N ASP A 39 3.02 -2.72 4.13
CA ASP A 39 3.91 -3.50 5.01
C ASP A 39 4.22 -4.88 4.40
N ASP A 40 3.25 -5.51 3.70
CA ASP A 40 3.45 -6.78 3.00
C ASP A 40 4.42 -6.65 1.83
N ASP A 41 4.38 -5.54 1.08
CA ASP A 41 5.31 -5.27 -0.02
C ASP A 41 6.74 -5.09 0.50
N ILE A 42 6.92 -4.33 1.59
CA ILE A 42 8.21 -4.11 2.24
C ILE A 42 8.78 -5.44 2.74
N LEU A 43 7.95 -6.24 3.42
CA LEU A 43 8.36 -7.54 3.92
C LEU A 43 8.72 -8.51 2.78
N ALA A 44 7.92 -8.55 1.71
CA ALA A 44 8.19 -9.40 0.55
C ALA A 44 9.47 -9.00 -0.19
N GLU A 45 9.89 -7.74 -0.13
CA GLU A 45 11.17 -7.28 -0.66
C GLU A 45 12.33 -7.70 0.23
N VAL A 46 12.23 -7.48 1.55
CA VAL A 46 13.24 -7.90 2.54
C VAL A 46 13.48 -9.41 2.49
N LEU A 47 12.43 -10.21 2.32
CA LEU A 47 12.52 -11.67 2.20
C LEU A 47 13.06 -12.15 0.84
N ARG A 48 12.96 -11.34 -0.22
CA ARG A 48 13.55 -11.63 -1.53
C ARG A 48 15.05 -11.39 -1.54
N GLU A 49 15.53 -10.51 -0.68
CA GLU A 49 16.94 -10.31 -0.45
C GLU A 49 17.48 -11.40 0.48
N ASN A 50 18.71 -11.86 0.23
CA ASN A 50 19.31 -12.97 0.99
C ASN A 50 19.83 -12.48 2.37
N ILE A 51 18.96 -11.78 3.11
CA ILE A 51 19.24 -11.16 4.40
C ILE A 51 19.21 -12.24 5.48
N PRO A 52 20.19 -12.25 6.41
CA PRO A 52 20.18 -13.16 7.54
C PRO A 52 18.88 -13.05 8.34
N ARG A 53 18.31 -14.20 8.74
CA ARG A 53 17.00 -14.27 9.40
C ARG A 53 16.91 -13.37 10.63
N GLU A 54 18.01 -13.22 11.35
CA GLU A 54 18.10 -12.38 12.56
C GLU A 54 17.98 -10.89 12.24
N ALA A 55 18.37 -10.48 11.02
CA ALA A 55 18.37 -9.10 10.56
C ALA A 55 17.10 -8.70 9.79
N VAL A 56 16.25 -9.66 9.39
CA VAL A 56 15.01 -9.41 8.62
C VAL A 56 14.09 -8.41 9.32
N LEU A 57 13.88 -8.57 10.63
CA LEU A 57 12.99 -7.66 11.38
C LEU A 57 13.55 -6.24 11.43
N THR A 58 14.85 -6.11 11.68
CA THR A 58 15.55 -4.82 11.73
C THR A 58 15.49 -4.12 10.38
N GLU A 59 15.72 -4.84 9.29
CA GLU A 59 15.68 -4.26 7.95
C GLU A 59 14.27 -3.87 7.53
N PHE A 60 13.26 -4.69 7.85
CA PHE A 60 11.85 -4.36 7.65
C PHE A 60 11.48 -3.04 8.36
N GLN A 61 11.82 -2.91 9.64
CA GLN A 61 11.53 -1.70 10.43
C GLN A 61 12.23 -0.47 9.84
N ARG A 62 13.49 -0.62 9.41
CA ARG A 62 14.26 0.47 8.79
C ARG A 62 13.60 0.97 7.51
N ARG A 63 13.17 0.07 6.62
CA ARG A 63 12.53 0.44 5.35
C ARG A 63 11.16 1.05 5.55
N ARG A 64 10.37 0.49 6.47
CA ARG A 64 9.07 1.04 6.87
C ARG A 64 9.18 2.48 7.37
N ALA A 65 10.12 2.74 8.29
CA ALA A 65 10.35 4.09 8.80
C ALA A 65 10.83 5.06 7.71
N ALA A 66 11.67 4.61 6.78
CA ALA A 66 12.12 5.45 5.66
C ALA A 66 10.97 5.83 4.71
N ILE A 67 10.05 4.91 4.44
CA ILE A 67 8.86 5.16 3.62
C ILE A 67 7.91 6.11 4.34
N GLU A 68 7.63 5.89 5.62
CA GLU A 68 6.80 6.78 6.45
C GLU A 68 7.37 8.20 6.49
N HIS A 69 8.69 8.34 6.68
CA HIS A 69 9.36 9.63 6.63
C HIS A 69 9.22 10.28 5.24
N ALA A 70 9.43 9.54 4.16
CA ALA A 70 9.30 10.08 2.81
C ALA A 70 7.87 10.54 2.51
N LEU A 71 6.85 9.78 2.95
CA LEU A 71 5.45 10.16 2.83
C LEU A 71 5.13 11.45 3.60
N ASN A 72 5.64 11.59 4.82
CA ASN A 72 5.47 12.80 5.63
C ASN A 72 6.09 14.05 4.98
N LEU A 73 7.17 13.89 4.20
CA LEU A 73 7.78 15.00 3.46
C LEU A 73 7.02 15.36 2.17
N LEU A 74 6.33 14.39 1.57
CA LEU A 74 5.64 14.55 0.29
C LEU A 74 4.18 15.02 0.44
N LEU A 75 3.57 14.79 1.60
CA LEU A 75 2.23 15.28 1.90
C LEU A 75 2.35 16.70 2.48
N PRO A 76 1.90 17.75 1.76
CA PRO A 76 1.88 19.10 2.32
C PRO A 76 0.97 19.09 3.55
N GLU A 77 1.36 19.84 4.59
CA GLU A 77 0.57 19.95 5.83
C GLU A 77 -0.90 20.22 5.48
N ARG A 78 -1.78 19.29 5.88
CA ARG A 78 -3.23 19.48 5.79
C ARG A 78 -3.60 20.54 6.84
N ASN A 79 -3.51 21.81 6.46
CA ASN A 79 -4.22 22.93 7.12
C ASN A 79 -5.66 23.00 6.61
#